data_AF-A0A4R4PJP5-F1
#
_entry.id   AF-A0A4R4PJP5-F1
#
_cell.length_a   1.000
_cell.length_b   1.000
_cell.length_c   1.000
_cell.angle_alpha   90.00
_cell.angle_beta   90.00
_cell.angle_gamma   90.00
#
_symmetry.space_group_name_H-M   'P 1'
#
loop_
_entity.id
_entity.type
_entity.pdbx_description
1 polymer ?
#
loop_
_entity_poly.entity_id
_entity_poly.type
_entity_poly.pdbx_seq_one_letter_code
_entity_poly.pdbx_strand_id
1 'polypeptide(L)'
;MSRRTLPRRPPQPLPIPAASLDTRRDTVSGGIVTHLSRRQAIGTAGTLTLTAATLTTGLAATPAAAQHRPRHRPGTGPAPLRRAHAHNDYEHERPLLDALDHGFTSVEADIWLVDGQLLVAHDAVDLDPARTLEALYLDPLLARVRANGGSVHAGHRVPLQLLIDIKTAGDPTYRELSRRLRPYHSILSSATATRVHTRAVTAVISGDRASRLPMTEERTRHAFYDGRLDDLGTAAPASFIPLISSNWNSSFRWLGEGPIPPAERRLLRDIVGRAHAARQRVRFWATPDTPGPARDAIWSELVAADVDHLNTDDLAGLESFLRSGADR
;
A
#
# COMPACT_ATOMS: atom_id res chain seq x y z
N MET A 1 14.67 76.58 16.52
CA MET A 1 13.41 76.02 15.98
C MET A 1 13.69 74.68 15.32
N SER A 2 13.27 73.57 15.93
CA SER A 2 13.03 72.29 15.23
C SER A 2 12.29 71.37 16.19
N ARG A 3 10.96 71.28 15.99
CA ARG A 3 10.08 70.37 16.72
C ARG A 3 10.23 68.99 16.12
N ARG A 4 10.65 68.02 16.95
CA ARG A 4 10.65 66.59 16.63
C ARG A 4 9.22 66.06 16.71
N THR A 5 8.69 65.63 15.57
CA THR A 5 7.37 65.01 15.44
C THR A 5 7.50 63.50 15.68
N LEU A 6 6.80 62.95 16.67
CA LEU A 6 6.70 61.51 16.93
C LEU A 6 5.67 60.86 15.99
N PRO A 7 5.89 59.61 15.52
CA PRO A 7 4.96 58.94 14.61
C PRO A 7 3.72 58.40 15.32
N ARG A 8 2.57 58.50 14.65
CA ARG A 8 1.25 58.02 15.12
C ARG A 8 1.19 56.49 15.12
N ARG A 9 0.61 55.92 16.19
CA ARG A 9 0.25 54.50 16.33
C ARG A 9 -0.87 54.11 15.33
N PRO A 10 -0.84 52.90 14.75
CA PRO A 10 -1.94 52.40 13.93
C PRO A 10 -3.16 51.99 14.80
N PRO A 11 -4.38 51.99 14.24
CA PRO A 11 -5.60 51.66 14.97
C PRO A 11 -5.72 50.15 15.26
N GLN A 12 -6.27 49.83 16.44
CA GLN A 12 -6.61 48.47 16.88
C GLN A 12 -7.85 47.93 16.12
N PRO A 13 -7.89 46.65 15.74
CA PRO A 13 -9.08 46.06 15.12
C PRO A 13 -10.21 45.80 16.12
N LEU A 14 -11.45 46.01 15.68
CA LEU A 14 -12.68 45.76 16.44
C LEU A 14 -12.95 44.24 16.58
N PRO A 15 -13.58 43.77 17.67
CA PRO A 15 -13.89 42.36 17.87
C PRO A 15 -15.09 41.90 17.02
N ILE A 16 -14.94 40.74 16.38
CA ILE A 16 -15.99 40.03 15.64
C ILE A 16 -16.82 39.19 16.64
N PRO A 17 -18.16 39.25 16.62
CA PRO A 17 -18.98 38.43 17.53
C PRO A 17 -19.00 36.96 17.11
N ALA A 18 -18.84 36.07 18.09
CA ALA A 18 -18.91 34.63 17.93
C ALA A 18 -20.35 34.18 17.58
N ALA A 19 -20.52 33.52 16.45
CA ALA A 19 -21.75 32.83 16.10
C ALA A 19 -21.81 31.49 16.84
N SER A 20 -22.81 31.37 17.71
CA SER A 20 -23.22 30.13 18.37
C SER A 20 -23.79 29.18 17.32
N LEU A 21 -23.17 28.00 17.14
CA LEU A 21 -23.74 26.90 16.37
C LEU A 21 -24.19 25.81 17.33
N ASP A 22 -25.52 25.75 17.46
CA ASP A 22 -26.34 24.74 18.11
C ASP A 22 -26.05 23.35 17.51
N THR A 23 -25.37 22.48 18.26
CA THR A 23 -25.20 21.07 17.90
C THR A 23 -26.47 20.30 18.24
N ARG A 24 -27.37 20.18 17.26
CA ARG A 24 -28.42 19.16 17.30
C ARG A 24 -27.84 17.81 16.91
N ARG A 25 -27.99 16.85 17.84
CA ARG A 25 -27.83 15.42 17.60
C ARG A 25 -28.99 14.94 16.72
N ASP A 26 -28.66 14.37 15.57
CA ASP A 26 -29.56 13.44 14.89
C ASP A 26 -28.84 12.10 14.72
N THR A 27 -29.28 11.15 15.54
CA THR A 27 -29.15 9.71 15.31
C THR A 27 -30.24 9.32 14.33
N VAL A 28 -29.97 8.40 13.39
CA VAL A 28 -30.80 7.23 13.05
C VAL A 28 -30.35 6.57 11.73
N SER A 29 -30.19 5.24 11.83
CA SER A 29 -30.25 4.16 10.82
C SER A 29 -29.30 4.19 9.62
N GLY A 30 -28.48 3.17 9.37
CA GLY A 30 -28.75 1.75 9.53
C GLY A 30 -29.25 1.18 8.21
N GLY A 31 -28.31 0.84 7.32
CA GLY A 31 -28.58 0.26 6.00
C GLY A 31 -27.39 -0.61 5.57
N ILE A 32 -27.35 -1.83 6.09
CA ILE A 32 -26.43 -2.88 5.68
C ILE A 32 -26.95 -3.43 4.34
N VAL A 33 -26.17 -3.30 3.28
CA VAL A 33 -26.38 -4.03 2.02
C VAL A 33 -25.48 -5.26 2.07
N THR A 34 -26.07 -6.41 2.39
CA THR A 34 -25.41 -7.72 2.32
C THR A 34 -25.39 -8.20 0.87
N HIS A 35 -24.19 -8.35 0.29
CA HIS A 35 -24.04 -9.09 -0.96
C HIS A 35 -24.06 -10.60 -0.65
N LEU A 36 -25.12 -11.27 -1.09
CA LEU A 36 -25.29 -12.72 -1.05
C LEU A 36 -24.33 -13.40 -2.04
N SER A 37 -23.33 -14.12 -1.52
CA SER A 37 -22.61 -15.14 -2.29
C SER A 37 -23.41 -16.45 -2.30
N ARG A 38 -23.85 -16.87 -3.49
CA ARG A 38 -24.49 -18.17 -3.73
C ARG A 38 -23.48 -19.29 -3.48
N ARG A 39 -23.65 -20.07 -2.41
CA ARG A 39 -23.10 -21.43 -2.30
C ARG A 39 -24.18 -22.44 -2.72
N GLN A 40 -23.86 -23.24 -3.72
CA GLN A 40 -24.62 -24.42 -4.08
C GLN A 40 -24.47 -25.47 -2.98
N ALA A 41 -25.59 -25.89 -2.38
CA ALA A 41 -25.67 -27.07 -1.53
C ALA A 41 -26.14 -28.24 -2.38
N ILE A 42 -25.29 -29.25 -2.56
CA ILE A 42 -25.70 -30.55 -3.11
C ILE A 42 -26.06 -31.43 -1.92
N GLY A 43 -27.32 -31.84 -1.88
CA GLY A 43 -27.87 -32.72 -0.86
C GLY A 43 -27.36 -34.15 -0.99
N THR A 44 -27.12 -34.77 0.16
CA THR A 44 -26.92 -36.21 0.34
C THR A 44 -28.27 -36.90 0.54
N ALA A 45 -28.51 -37.98 -0.21
CA ALA A 45 -29.40 -39.08 0.18
C ALA A 45 -28.92 -40.34 -0.55
N GLY A 46 -28.74 -41.41 0.22
CA GLY A 46 -27.90 -42.54 -0.16
C GLY A 46 -28.60 -43.65 -0.93
N THR A 47 -27.82 -44.69 -1.25
CA THR A 47 -28.31 -46.07 -1.33
C THR A 47 -27.14 -47.00 -1.04
N LEU A 48 -27.29 -47.82 0.00
CA LEU A 48 -26.42 -48.95 0.30
C LEU A 48 -26.65 -50.03 -0.77
N THR A 49 -25.58 -50.56 -1.35
CA THR A 49 -25.63 -51.90 -2.00
C THR A 49 -24.28 -52.57 -1.81
N LEU A 50 -24.26 -53.60 -0.97
CA LEU A 50 -23.15 -54.55 -0.86
C LEU A 50 -23.05 -55.35 -2.15
N THR A 51 -21.90 -55.30 -2.83
CA THR A 51 -21.40 -56.44 -3.61
C THR A 51 -19.90 -56.55 -3.43
N ALA A 52 -19.48 -57.73 -2.98
CA ALA A 52 -18.08 -58.11 -2.81
C ALA A 52 -17.48 -58.49 -4.17
N ALA A 53 -16.32 -57.92 -4.50
CA ALA A 53 -15.42 -58.46 -5.52
C ALA A 53 -13.98 -58.11 -5.14
N THR A 54 -13.26 -59.11 -4.62
CA THR A 54 -11.81 -59.06 -4.41
C THR A 54 -11.09 -59.11 -5.76
N LEU A 55 -10.57 -57.97 -6.21
CA LEU A 55 -9.60 -57.89 -7.31
C LEU A 55 -8.31 -57.27 -6.76
N THR A 56 -7.33 -58.14 -6.53
CA THR A 56 -5.94 -57.78 -6.26
C THR A 56 -5.32 -57.21 -7.53
N THR A 57 -5.21 -55.89 -7.63
CA THR A 57 -4.39 -55.21 -8.64
C THR A 57 -3.26 -54.45 -7.94
N GLY A 58 -2.03 -54.88 -8.21
CA GLY A 58 -0.82 -54.23 -7.72
C GLY A 58 -0.70 -52.83 -8.30
N LEU A 59 -0.73 -51.82 -7.45
CA LEU A 59 -0.36 -50.45 -7.81
C LEU A 59 1.16 -50.36 -7.82
N ALA A 60 1.74 -50.38 -9.02
CA ALA A 60 3.09 -49.89 -9.24
C ALA A 60 3.11 -48.40 -8.88
N ALA A 61 3.83 -48.04 -7.82
CA ALA A 61 4.11 -46.66 -7.47
C ALA A 61 5.00 -46.04 -8.57
N THR A 62 4.40 -45.26 -9.47
CA THR A 62 5.16 -44.36 -10.33
C THR A 62 5.80 -43.30 -9.43
N PRO A 63 7.14 -43.09 -9.47
CA PRO A 63 7.72 -42.00 -8.73
C PRO A 63 7.17 -40.71 -9.34
N ALA A 64 6.48 -39.91 -8.52
CA ALA A 64 6.11 -38.55 -8.89
C ALA A 64 7.41 -37.83 -9.24
N ALA A 65 7.58 -37.50 -10.52
CA ALA A 65 8.65 -36.64 -10.97
C ALA A 65 8.46 -35.29 -10.27
N ALA A 66 9.22 -35.08 -9.19
CA ALA A 66 9.34 -33.77 -8.58
C ALA A 66 9.78 -32.82 -9.68
N GLN A 67 8.89 -31.92 -10.09
CA GLN A 67 9.21 -30.88 -11.03
C GLN A 67 10.39 -30.11 -10.45
N HIS A 68 11.56 -30.29 -11.06
CA HIS A 68 12.78 -29.60 -10.68
C HIS A 68 12.58 -28.12 -11.00
N ARG A 69 12.09 -27.35 -10.02
CA ARG A 69 12.14 -25.89 -10.10
C ARG A 69 13.61 -25.49 -10.22
N PRO A 70 14.01 -24.76 -11.28
CA PRO A 70 15.39 -24.38 -11.46
C PRO A 70 15.84 -23.58 -10.25
N ARG A 71 16.94 -24.01 -9.62
CA ARG A 71 17.60 -23.23 -8.57
C ARG A 71 18.03 -21.90 -9.17
N HIS A 72 17.38 -20.80 -8.78
CA HIS A 72 17.78 -19.45 -9.18
C HIS A 72 19.26 -19.28 -8.83
N ARG A 73 20.07 -18.93 -9.83
CA ARG A 73 21.45 -18.52 -9.60
C ARG A 73 21.43 -17.27 -8.74
N PRO A 74 22.30 -17.14 -7.72
CA PRO A 74 22.47 -15.89 -7.00
C PRO A 74 22.77 -14.78 -8.02
N GLY A 75 21.88 -13.79 -8.11
CA GLY A 75 21.99 -12.67 -9.06
C GLY A 75 21.09 -12.68 -10.30
N THR A 76 20.15 -13.63 -10.45
CA THR A 76 19.20 -13.67 -11.59
C THR A 76 17.73 -13.64 -11.15
N GLY A 77 17.37 -12.68 -10.29
CA GLY A 77 15.97 -12.35 -10.05
C GLY A 77 15.41 -11.46 -11.17
N PRO A 78 14.08 -11.31 -11.29
CA PRO A 78 13.48 -10.36 -12.21
C PRO A 78 14.02 -8.95 -11.94
N ALA A 79 14.31 -8.20 -13.01
CA ALA A 79 14.68 -6.80 -12.87
C ALA A 79 13.54 -6.03 -12.16
N PRO A 80 13.84 -5.21 -11.13
CA PRO A 80 12.81 -4.52 -10.35
C PRO A 80 12.00 -3.55 -11.22
N LEU A 81 10.69 -3.59 -11.06
CA LEU A 81 9.71 -2.70 -11.66
C LEU A 81 9.42 -1.56 -10.67
N ARG A 82 10.08 -0.42 -10.88
CA ARG A 82 10.09 0.71 -9.94
C ARG A 82 8.71 1.31 -9.68
N ARG A 83 7.83 1.18 -10.66
CA ARG A 83 6.46 1.71 -10.62
C ARG A 83 5.41 0.71 -10.15
N ALA A 84 5.77 -0.56 -9.97
CA ALA A 84 4.79 -1.60 -9.69
C ALA A 84 4.46 -1.67 -8.20
N HIS A 85 3.17 -1.53 -7.87
CA HIS A 85 2.64 -1.66 -6.52
C HIS A 85 1.55 -2.74 -6.46
N ALA A 86 1.80 -3.77 -5.66
CA ALA A 86 0.89 -4.88 -5.43
C ALA A 86 -0.12 -4.44 -4.36
N HIS A 87 -1.30 -4.09 -4.83
CA HIS A 87 -2.44 -3.79 -3.99
C HIS A 87 -3.00 -5.09 -3.44
N ASN A 88 -3.52 -5.05 -2.21
CA ASN A 88 -4.04 -6.23 -1.53
C ASN A 88 -3.10 -7.46 -1.61
N ASP A 89 -1.77 -7.27 -1.54
CA ASP A 89 -0.77 -8.33 -1.76
C ASP A 89 -0.98 -9.56 -0.86
N TYR A 90 -1.58 -9.35 0.32
CA TYR A 90 -1.94 -10.39 1.26
C TYR A 90 -3.05 -11.34 0.77
N GLU A 91 -3.81 -10.99 -0.27
CA GLU A 91 -4.83 -11.85 -0.87
C GLU A 91 -4.26 -12.87 -1.87
N HIS A 92 -3.00 -12.72 -2.28
CA HIS A 92 -2.32 -13.67 -3.15
C HIS A 92 -1.99 -15.00 -2.42
N GLU A 93 -1.76 -16.06 -3.21
CA GLU A 93 -1.45 -17.39 -2.68
C GLU A 93 -0.17 -17.40 -1.83
N ARG A 94 0.85 -16.65 -2.27
CA ARG A 94 2.10 -16.46 -1.54
C ARG A 94 2.31 -14.94 -1.33
N PRO A 95 1.73 -14.35 -0.27
CA PRO A 95 1.94 -12.95 0.07
C PRO A 95 3.43 -12.60 0.08
N LEU A 96 3.75 -11.39 -0.35
CA LEU A 96 5.08 -10.86 -0.65
C LEU A 96 5.80 -11.57 -1.81
N LEU A 97 5.83 -12.91 -1.82
CA LEU A 97 6.67 -13.67 -2.72
C LEU A 97 6.21 -13.59 -4.17
N ASP A 98 4.90 -13.63 -4.42
CA ASP A 98 4.35 -13.52 -5.78
C ASP A 98 4.70 -12.15 -6.39
N ALA A 99 4.46 -11.05 -5.67
CA ALA A 99 4.84 -9.70 -6.14
C ALA A 99 6.36 -9.57 -6.40
N LEU A 100 7.20 -10.13 -5.52
CA LEU A 100 8.65 -10.12 -5.72
C LEU A 100 9.11 -10.98 -6.90
N ASP A 101 8.43 -12.08 -7.19
CA ASP A 101 8.67 -12.94 -8.36
C ASP A 101 8.29 -12.24 -9.68
N HIS A 102 7.36 -11.28 -9.63
CA HIS A 102 7.03 -10.35 -10.72
C HIS A 102 7.94 -9.09 -10.75
N GLY A 103 8.84 -8.95 -9.79
CA GLY A 103 9.79 -7.83 -9.69
C GLY A 103 9.20 -6.55 -9.10
N PHE A 104 8.04 -6.60 -8.44
CA PHE A 104 7.42 -5.43 -7.83
C PHE A 104 8.30 -4.82 -6.75
N THR A 105 8.26 -3.50 -6.64
CA THR A 105 9.06 -2.72 -5.66
C THR A 105 8.21 -2.05 -4.59
N SER A 106 6.92 -2.35 -4.56
CA SER A 106 5.98 -1.85 -3.56
C SER A 106 4.88 -2.89 -3.33
N VAL A 107 4.54 -3.17 -2.08
CA VAL A 107 3.47 -4.10 -1.67
C VAL A 107 2.63 -3.49 -0.54
N GLU A 108 1.38 -3.90 -0.41
CA GLU A 108 0.44 -3.41 0.62
C GLU A 108 0.05 -4.50 1.64
N ALA A 109 -0.02 -4.12 2.90
CA ALA A 109 -0.52 -4.96 4.00
C ALA A 109 -1.57 -4.21 4.81
N ASP A 110 -2.81 -4.72 4.82
CA ASP A 110 -3.90 -4.23 5.65
C ASP A 110 -3.79 -4.83 7.06
N ILE A 111 -3.55 -4.01 8.07
CA ILE A 111 -3.30 -4.48 9.43
C ILE A 111 -4.39 -4.11 10.43
N TRP A 112 -4.64 -5.05 11.34
CA TRP A 112 -5.56 -4.93 12.46
C TRP A 112 -4.80 -5.17 13.76
N LEU A 113 -4.98 -4.28 14.75
CA LEU A 113 -4.53 -4.53 16.11
C LEU A 113 -5.58 -5.36 16.86
N VAL A 114 -5.23 -6.61 17.17
CA VAL A 114 -6.09 -7.55 17.91
C VAL A 114 -5.28 -8.21 19.01
N ASP A 115 -5.69 -8.05 20.27
CA ASP A 115 -5.05 -8.64 21.45
C ASP A 115 -3.52 -8.44 21.51
N GLY A 116 -3.03 -7.29 21.04
CA GLY A 116 -1.61 -6.94 21.01
C GLY A 116 -0.81 -7.57 19.86
N GLN A 117 -1.48 -8.20 18.89
CA GLN A 117 -0.92 -8.69 17.64
C GLN A 117 -1.33 -7.79 16.47
N LEU A 118 -0.50 -7.75 15.42
CA LEU A 118 -0.79 -7.08 14.17
C LEU A 118 -1.13 -8.14 13.13
N LEU A 119 -2.42 -8.39 12.94
CA LEU A 119 -2.94 -9.37 12.00
C LEU A 119 -3.18 -8.73 10.64
N VAL A 120 -3.03 -9.51 9.57
CA VAL A 120 -3.18 -9.04 8.19
C VAL A 120 -4.46 -9.60 7.56
N ALA A 121 -5.39 -8.73 7.20
CA ALA A 121 -6.64 -9.08 6.51
C ALA A 121 -7.32 -7.84 5.92
N HIS A 122 -8.11 -8.02 4.85
CA HIS A 122 -8.98 -6.97 4.31
C HIS A 122 -10.11 -6.66 5.29
N ASP A 123 -10.90 -7.69 5.61
CA ASP A 123 -12.04 -7.61 6.50
C ASP A 123 -11.77 -8.31 7.85
N ALA A 124 -12.42 -7.82 8.90
CA ALA A 124 -12.32 -8.40 10.24
C ALA A 124 -12.74 -9.88 10.31
N VAL A 125 -13.57 -10.35 9.37
CA VAL A 125 -14.04 -11.74 9.33
C VAL A 125 -12.96 -12.72 8.88
N ASP A 126 -11.94 -12.23 8.18
CA ASP A 126 -10.85 -13.02 7.59
C ASP A 126 -9.60 -13.04 8.49
N LEU A 127 -9.70 -12.49 9.71
CA LEU A 127 -8.61 -12.47 10.67
C LEU A 127 -8.20 -13.88 11.08
N ASP A 128 -6.95 -14.23 10.78
CA ASP A 128 -6.30 -15.47 11.18
C ASP A 128 -5.12 -15.15 12.12
N PRO A 129 -5.10 -15.67 13.36
CA PRO A 129 -3.98 -15.47 14.29
C PRO A 129 -2.60 -15.93 13.76
N ALA A 130 -2.56 -16.81 12.76
CA ALA A 130 -1.33 -17.24 12.10
C ALA A 130 -0.81 -16.22 11.06
N ARG A 131 -1.67 -15.31 10.58
CA ARG A 131 -1.37 -14.34 9.52
C ARG A 131 -0.98 -12.99 10.12
N THR A 132 0.16 -12.95 10.81
CA THR A 132 0.71 -11.71 11.36
C THR A 132 1.52 -10.92 10.33
N LEU A 133 1.69 -9.61 10.57
CA LEU A 133 2.58 -8.76 9.77
C LEU A 133 4.01 -9.30 9.76
N GLU A 134 4.50 -9.79 10.90
CA GLU A 134 5.82 -10.41 10.99
C GLU A 134 5.93 -11.64 10.09
N ALA A 135 4.96 -12.57 10.18
CA ALA A 135 5.00 -13.85 9.48
C ALA A 135 4.89 -13.68 7.95
N LEU A 136 4.01 -12.77 7.49
CA LEU A 136 3.78 -12.57 6.06
C LEU A 136 4.83 -11.66 5.39
N TYR A 137 5.34 -10.65 6.12
CA TYR A 137 6.17 -9.61 5.50
C TYR A 137 7.54 -9.45 6.16
N LEU A 138 7.62 -9.18 7.46
CA LEU A 138 8.88 -8.71 8.06
C LEU A 138 9.94 -9.81 8.18
N ASP A 139 9.56 -11.02 8.61
CA ASP A 139 10.48 -12.16 8.70
C ASP A 139 10.96 -12.64 7.32
N PRO A 140 10.06 -12.84 6.32
CA PRO A 140 10.49 -13.16 4.95
C PRO A 140 11.39 -12.08 4.33
N LEU A 141 11.10 -10.79 4.54
CA LEU A 141 11.95 -9.69 4.05
C LEU A 141 13.33 -9.72 4.69
N LEU A 142 13.41 -9.91 6.01
CA LEU A 142 14.69 -10.00 6.70
C LEU A 142 15.54 -11.17 6.18
N ALA A 143 14.94 -12.34 6.03
CA ALA A 143 15.60 -13.52 5.48
C ALA A 143 16.09 -13.25 4.04
N ARG A 144 15.23 -12.67 3.19
CA ARG A 144 15.57 -12.35 1.80
C ARG A 144 16.69 -11.32 1.69
N VAL A 145 16.63 -10.23 2.46
CA VAL A 145 17.66 -9.18 2.44
C VAL A 145 19.02 -9.74 2.87
N ARG A 146 19.06 -10.63 3.86
CA ARG A 146 20.29 -11.33 4.27
C ARG A 146 20.83 -12.21 3.14
N ALA A 147 19.97 -13.01 2.51
CA ALA A 147 20.36 -13.89 1.41
C ALA A 147 20.87 -13.11 0.18
N ASN A 148 20.33 -11.92 -0.06
CA ASN A 148 20.64 -11.07 -1.22
C ASN A 148 21.70 -9.99 -0.94
N GLY A 149 22.49 -10.13 0.13
CA GLY A 149 23.60 -9.23 0.42
C GLY A 149 23.19 -7.79 0.73
N GLY A 150 22.03 -7.59 1.38
CA GLY A 150 21.54 -6.27 1.80
C GLY A 150 20.52 -5.62 0.85
N SER A 151 19.94 -6.39 -0.08
CA SER A 151 18.94 -5.90 -1.04
C SER A 151 17.69 -6.80 -1.05
N VAL A 152 16.50 -6.26 -1.34
CA VAL A 152 15.32 -7.11 -1.54
C VAL A 152 15.42 -7.84 -2.88
N HIS A 153 15.77 -7.13 -3.94
CA HIS A 153 16.02 -7.71 -5.26
C HIS A 153 17.52 -7.92 -5.45
N ALA A 154 17.96 -9.18 -5.60
CA ALA A 154 19.36 -9.54 -5.70
C ALA A 154 20.09 -8.73 -6.79
N GLY A 155 21.20 -8.08 -6.43
CA GLY A 155 21.98 -7.26 -7.35
C GLY A 155 21.43 -5.85 -7.61
N HIS A 156 20.25 -5.51 -7.06
CA HIS A 156 19.61 -4.21 -7.26
C HIS A 156 19.43 -3.47 -5.93
N ARG A 157 19.98 -2.26 -5.82
CA ARG A 157 19.89 -1.43 -4.60
C ARG A 157 18.59 -0.61 -4.52
N VAL A 158 17.51 -1.10 -5.12
CA VAL A 158 16.19 -0.45 -5.08
C VAL A 158 15.49 -0.87 -3.78
N PRO A 159 15.10 0.07 -2.91
CA PRO A 159 14.30 -0.25 -1.74
C PRO A 159 12.92 -0.77 -2.13
N LEU A 160 12.44 -1.79 -1.42
CA LEU A 160 11.03 -2.17 -1.44
C LEU A 160 10.24 -1.22 -0.56
N GLN A 161 9.09 -0.73 -1.02
CA GLN A 161 8.10 -0.10 -0.15
C GLN A 161 7.16 -1.16 0.44
N LEU A 162 7.02 -1.18 1.76
CA LEU A 162 5.95 -1.89 2.44
C LEU A 162 4.93 -0.84 2.89
N LEU A 163 3.84 -0.71 2.15
CA LEU A 163 2.71 0.14 2.51
C LEU A 163 1.88 -0.60 3.56
N ILE A 164 1.72 -0.03 4.74
CA ILE A 164 1.02 -0.65 5.87
C ILE A 164 -0.23 0.17 6.13
N ASP A 165 -1.39 -0.33 5.73
CA ASP A 165 -2.67 0.36 5.89
C ASP A 165 -3.33 -0.07 7.19
N ILE A 166 -3.54 0.88 8.10
CA ILE A 166 -4.11 0.62 9.42
C ILE A 166 -5.65 0.63 9.33
N LYS A 167 -6.27 -0.54 9.61
CA LYS A 167 -7.74 -0.73 9.62
C LYS A 167 -8.41 -0.56 10.99
N THR A 168 -7.61 -0.48 12.06
CA THR A 168 -8.06 -0.20 13.43
C THR A 168 -7.74 1.24 13.85
N ALA A 169 -8.01 1.62 15.10
CA ALA A 169 -7.70 2.97 15.59
C ALA A 169 -6.20 3.32 15.42
N GLY A 170 -5.90 4.43 14.74
CA GLY A 170 -4.55 4.72 14.23
C GLY A 170 -3.48 4.87 15.30
N ASP A 171 -3.76 5.60 16.40
CA ASP A 171 -2.76 5.83 17.45
C ASP A 171 -2.28 4.54 18.14
N PRO A 172 -3.16 3.73 18.78
CA PRO A 172 -2.71 2.52 19.47
C PRO A 172 -2.10 1.49 18.50
N THR A 173 -2.64 1.37 17.28
CA THR A 173 -2.12 0.47 16.26
C THR A 173 -0.73 0.87 15.81
N TYR A 174 -0.50 2.16 15.56
CA TYR A 174 0.83 2.64 15.18
C TYR A 174 1.85 2.46 16.31
N ARG A 175 1.49 2.73 17.56
CA ARG A 175 2.41 2.53 18.70
C ARG A 175 2.88 1.08 18.81
N GLU A 176 1.97 0.13 18.59
CA GLU A 176 2.32 -1.29 18.54
C GLU A 176 3.14 -1.64 17.30
N LEU A 177 2.79 -1.12 16.11
CA LEU A 177 3.57 -1.29 14.89
C LEU A 177 5.01 -0.78 15.05
N SER A 178 5.20 0.42 15.58
CA SER A 178 6.52 0.98 15.89
C SER A 178 7.34 0.03 16.78
N ARG A 179 6.70 -0.63 17.76
CA ARG A 179 7.34 -1.66 18.59
C ARG A 179 7.75 -2.90 17.80
N ARG A 180 6.89 -3.39 16.91
CA ARG A 180 7.18 -4.56 16.06
C ARG A 180 8.23 -4.29 14.99
N LEU A 181 8.38 -3.05 14.52
CA LEU A 181 9.39 -2.68 13.51
C LEU A 181 10.82 -2.59 14.08
N ARG A 182 11.00 -2.28 15.38
CA ARG A 182 12.33 -2.08 16.01
C ARG A 182 13.32 -3.25 15.81
N PRO A 183 12.93 -4.53 15.98
CA PRO A 183 13.82 -5.67 15.70
C PRO A 183 14.35 -5.71 14.26
N TYR A 184 13.64 -5.11 13.30
CA TYR A 184 13.98 -5.11 11.87
C TYR A 184 14.76 -3.85 11.43
N HIS A 185 15.22 -3.01 12.36
CA HIS A 185 15.96 -1.76 12.06
C HIS A 185 17.16 -1.92 11.10
N SER A 186 17.76 -3.12 11.04
CA SER A 186 18.89 -3.42 10.16
C SER A 186 18.53 -3.41 8.68
N ILE A 187 17.25 -3.63 8.32
CA ILE A 187 16.75 -3.62 6.94
C ILE A 187 15.83 -2.43 6.64
N LEU A 188 15.28 -1.79 7.67
CA LEU A 188 14.29 -0.72 7.53
C LEU A 188 14.93 0.66 7.38
N SER A 189 14.48 1.41 6.37
CA SER A 189 14.76 2.84 6.24
C SER A 189 14.30 3.56 7.51
N SER A 190 15.05 4.57 7.93
CA SER A 190 14.73 5.34 9.13
C SER A 190 14.83 6.84 8.91
N ALA A 191 14.14 7.59 9.75
CA ALA A 191 14.17 9.05 9.74
C ALA A 191 14.32 9.62 11.15
N THR A 192 15.16 10.65 11.26
CA THR A 192 15.17 11.59 12.38
C THR A 192 14.60 12.93 11.92
N ALA A 193 14.61 13.94 12.78
CA ALA A 193 14.21 15.30 12.41
C ALA A 193 15.04 15.89 11.25
N THR A 194 16.29 15.45 11.07
CA THR A 194 17.24 16.07 10.13
C THR A 194 17.77 15.12 9.05
N ARG A 195 17.52 13.82 9.18
CA ARG A 195 18.18 12.82 8.33
C ARG A 195 17.28 11.66 7.99
N VAL A 196 17.36 11.23 6.74
CA VAL A 196 16.78 9.97 6.26
C VAL A 196 17.92 9.01 5.95
N HIS A 197 17.81 7.78 6.45
CA HIS A 197 18.72 6.68 6.16
C HIS A 197 17.96 5.61 5.39
N THR A 198 18.19 5.54 4.09
CA THR A 198 17.53 4.54 3.23
C THR A 198 18.19 3.17 3.39
N ARG A 199 17.37 2.13 3.53
CA ARG A 199 17.79 0.72 3.56
C ARG A 199 16.97 -0.10 2.57
N ALA A 200 17.03 -1.43 2.69
CA ALA A 200 16.41 -2.35 1.75
C ALA A 200 14.88 -2.28 1.72
N VAL A 201 14.25 -1.90 2.83
CA VAL A 201 12.79 -1.80 2.96
C VAL A 201 12.41 -0.44 3.54
N THR A 202 11.41 0.22 2.99
CA THR A 202 10.83 1.47 3.50
C THR A 202 9.38 1.21 3.89
N ALA A 203 9.10 1.19 5.20
CA ALA A 203 7.74 1.08 5.72
C ALA A 203 7.02 2.44 5.60
N VAL A 204 5.84 2.47 5.00
CA VAL A 204 5.02 3.68 4.81
C VAL A 204 3.62 3.42 5.37
N ILE A 205 3.16 4.23 6.30
CA ILE A 205 1.91 4.04 7.05
C ILE A 205 0.75 4.76 6.35
N SER A 206 -0.28 4.00 6.01
CA SER A 206 -1.56 4.48 5.45
C SER A 206 -2.73 4.12 6.38
N GLY A 207 -3.96 4.21 5.88
CA GLY A 207 -5.18 3.97 6.66
C GLY A 207 -5.53 5.13 7.60
N ASP A 208 -5.86 4.79 8.86
CA ASP A 208 -6.35 5.74 9.86
C ASP A 208 -5.35 6.87 10.17
N ARG A 209 -5.81 8.13 10.03
CA ARG A 209 -4.99 9.34 10.16
C ARG A 209 -4.53 9.66 11.59
N ALA A 210 -5.12 9.05 12.62
CA ALA A 210 -4.69 9.25 14.01
C ALA A 210 -3.29 8.66 14.27
N SER A 211 -2.78 7.80 13.37
CA SER A 211 -1.39 7.33 13.37
C SER A 211 -0.35 8.46 13.22
N ARG A 212 -0.73 9.58 12.61
CA ARG A 212 0.17 10.71 12.35
C ARG A 212 0.75 11.31 13.63
N LEU A 213 -0.06 11.47 14.67
CA LEU A 213 0.37 12.11 15.92
C LEU A 213 1.51 11.33 16.62
N PRO A 214 1.35 10.03 16.97
CA PRO A 214 2.42 9.28 17.61
C PRO A 214 3.67 9.14 16.73
N MET A 215 3.52 9.13 15.40
CA MET A 215 4.67 9.19 14.48
C MET A 215 5.49 10.48 14.67
N THR A 216 4.83 11.64 14.80
CA THR A 216 5.55 12.91 14.97
C THR A 216 6.30 13.03 16.31
N GLU A 217 5.86 12.28 17.33
CA GLU A 217 6.49 12.24 18.66
C GLU A 217 7.81 11.45 18.67
N GLU A 218 8.03 10.57 17.69
CA GLU A 218 9.23 9.73 17.62
C GLU A 218 10.47 10.51 17.16
N ARG A 219 11.51 10.48 18.00
CA ARG A 219 12.83 11.05 17.67
C ARG A 219 13.53 10.33 16.52
N THR A 220 13.35 9.01 16.44
CA THR A 220 13.86 8.16 15.37
C THR A 220 12.77 7.19 14.99
N ARG A 221 12.31 7.28 13.74
CA ARG A 221 11.25 6.43 13.18
C ARG A 221 11.84 5.40 12.25
N HIS A 222 11.24 4.21 12.22
CA HIS A 222 11.47 3.19 11.20
C HIS A 222 10.30 3.10 10.19
N ALA A 223 9.45 4.12 10.20
CA ALA A 223 8.29 4.24 9.34
C ALA A 223 8.12 5.69 8.85
N PHE A 224 7.52 5.82 7.69
CA PHE A 224 7.18 7.08 7.04
C PHE A 224 5.67 7.16 6.84
N TYR A 225 5.13 8.32 6.51
CA TYR A 225 3.69 8.56 6.43
C TYR A 225 3.20 8.64 4.97
N ASP A 226 2.08 8.00 4.68
CA ASP A 226 1.32 8.18 3.43
C ASP A 226 0.37 9.37 3.59
N GLY A 227 0.69 10.48 2.95
CA GLY A 227 -0.15 11.68 2.95
C GLY A 227 -1.31 11.58 1.98
N ARG A 228 -2.26 12.52 2.07
CA ARG A 228 -3.33 12.69 1.07
C ARG A 228 -3.13 13.98 0.28
N LEU A 229 -4.00 14.26 -0.70
CA LEU A 229 -3.88 15.47 -1.53
C LEU A 229 -3.97 16.77 -0.71
N ASP A 230 -4.55 16.75 0.49
CA ASP A 230 -4.57 17.88 1.41
C ASP A 230 -3.20 18.14 2.09
N ASP A 231 -2.31 17.15 2.12
CA ASP A 231 -0.92 17.30 2.59
C ASP A 231 0.00 17.90 1.50
N LEU A 232 -0.47 17.98 0.25
CA LEU A 232 0.33 18.45 -0.88
C LEU A 232 0.62 19.95 -0.79
N GLY A 233 1.91 20.29 -0.75
CA GLY A 233 2.37 21.68 -0.61
C GLY A 233 2.29 22.23 0.83
N THR A 234 1.98 21.37 1.81
CA THR A 234 2.08 21.74 3.23
C THR A 234 3.53 21.79 3.71
N ALA A 235 3.76 22.24 4.95
CA ALA A 235 5.09 22.27 5.55
C ALA A 235 5.66 20.89 5.93
N ALA A 236 4.88 19.81 5.77
CA ALA A 236 5.34 18.48 6.10
C ALA A 236 6.41 18.00 5.10
N PRO A 237 7.63 17.69 5.54
CA PRO A 237 8.71 17.35 4.62
C PRO A 237 8.57 15.92 4.07
N ALA A 238 9.18 15.64 2.91
CA ALA A 238 9.27 14.29 2.35
C ALA A 238 9.98 13.28 3.28
N SER A 239 10.80 13.74 4.23
CA SER A 239 11.38 12.90 5.28
C SER A 239 10.36 12.39 6.30
N PHE A 240 9.15 12.95 6.31
CA PHE A 240 7.99 12.46 7.03
C PHE A 240 6.94 11.87 6.08
N ILE A 241 6.57 12.60 5.02
CA ILE A 241 5.55 12.22 4.03
C ILE A 241 6.20 11.98 2.66
N PRO A 242 6.88 10.85 2.41
CA PRO A 242 7.52 10.57 1.13
C PRO A 242 6.54 10.11 0.04
N LEU A 243 5.26 9.90 0.37
CA LEU A 243 4.22 9.42 -0.53
C LEU A 243 2.95 10.24 -0.32
N ILE A 244 2.30 10.61 -1.41
CA ILE A 244 0.97 11.19 -1.47
C ILE A 244 0.08 10.19 -2.20
N SER A 245 -0.89 9.61 -1.51
CA SER A 245 -1.88 8.71 -2.09
C SER A 245 -3.26 9.35 -2.15
N SER A 246 -4.01 9.06 -3.21
CA SER A 246 -5.42 9.45 -3.34
C SER A 246 -6.26 8.37 -3.99
N ASN A 247 -7.54 8.32 -3.63
CA ASN A 247 -8.52 7.63 -4.46
C ASN A 247 -8.63 8.37 -5.81
N TRP A 248 -8.52 7.63 -6.91
CA TRP A 248 -8.66 8.16 -8.27
C TRP A 248 -10.01 8.88 -8.45
N ASN A 249 -11.09 8.23 -8.03
CA ASN A 249 -12.47 8.70 -8.22
C ASN A 249 -12.83 9.92 -7.36
N SER A 250 -11.96 10.34 -6.43
CA SER A 250 -12.13 11.61 -5.70
C SER A 250 -11.71 12.84 -6.52
N SER A 251 -10.94 12.67 -7.60
CA SER A 251 -10.43 13.77 -8.42
C SER A 251 -10.72 13.62 -9.91
N PHE A 252 -10.90 12.38 -10.37
CA PHE A 252 -11.04 12.03 -11.77
C PHE A 252 -12.36 11.32 -12.02
N ARG A 253 -12.94 11.57 -13.19
CA ARG A 253 -14.13 10.86 -13.69
C ARG A 253 -13.78 9.96 -14.87
N TRP A 254 -12.64 10.17 -15.50
CA TRP A 254 -12.18 9.34 -16.61
C TRP A 254 -11.77 7.95 -16.11
N LEU A 255 -12.36 6.93 -16.74
CA LEU A 255 -12.16 5.51 -16.38
C LEU A 255 -11.38 4.74 -17.46
N GLY A 256 -10.61 5.44 -18.31
CA GLY A 256 -9.82 4.80 -19.35
C GLY A 256 -10.53 4.67 -20.70
N GLU A 257 -11.81 5.05 -20.80
CA GLU A 257 -12.56 5.04 -22.05
C GLU A 257 -12.36 6.33 -22.84
N GLY A 258 -11.95 6.19 -24.11
CA GLY A 258 -11.64 7.33 -24.97
C GLY A 258 -10.46 8.16 -24.47
N PRO A 259 -10.21 9.34 -25.08
CA PRO A 259 -9.13 10.21 -24.64
C PRO A 259 -9.44 10.82 -23.27
N ILE A 260 -8.45 10.86 -22.37
CA ILE A 260 -8.59 11.57 -21.09
C ILE A 260 -8.98 13.05 -21.32
N PRO A 261 -9.97 13.58 -20.58
CA PRO A 261 -10.35 14.98 -20.68
C PRO A 261 -9.14 15.90 -20.43
N PRO A 262 -8.92 16.95 -21.26
CA PRO A 262 -7.76 17.82 -21.12
C PRO A 262 -7.61 18.48 -19.75
N ALA A 263 -8.72 18.75 -19.05
CA ALA A 263 -8.71 19.30 -17.69
C ALA A 263 -8.20 18.28 -16.66
N GLU A 264 -8.66 17.03 -16.74
CA GLU A 264 -8.21 15.93 -15.87
C GLU A 264 -6.73 15.62 -16.11
N ARG A 265 -6.29 15.57 -17.38
CA ARG A 265 -4.86 15.40 -17.68
C ARG A 265 -3.98 16.53 -17.12
N ARG A 266 -4.45 17.77 -17.18
CA ARG A 266 -3.74 18.91 -16.55
C ARG A 266 -3.70 18.78 -15.03
N LEU A 267 -4.81 18.38 -14.40
CA LEU A 267 -4.88 18.15 -12.95
C LEU A 267 -3.91 17.04 -12.52
N LEU A 268 -3.87 15.92 -13.23
CA LEU A 268 -2.93 14.82 -12.94
C LEU A 268 -1.48 15.31 -12.95
N ARG A 269 -1.09 16.04 -14.00
CA ARG A 269 0.27 16.60 -14.11
C ARG A 269 0.58 17.65 -13.06
N ASP A 270 -0.40 18.47 -12.66
CA ASP A 270 -0.23 19.43 -11.57
C ASP A 270 0.01 18.73 -10.23
N ILE A 271 -0.76 17.68 -9.92
CA ILE A 271 -0.59 16.89 -8.69
C ILE A 271 0.81 16.28 -8.66
N VAL A 272 1.22 15.59 -9.74
CA VAL A 272 2.54 14.95 -9.80
C VAL A 272 3.66 15.98 -9.75
N GLY A 273 3.57 17.06 -10.52
CA GLY A 273 4.56 18.13 -10.54
C GLY A 273 4.75 18.79 -9.16
N ARG A 274 3.67 19.06 -8.43
CA ARG A 274 3.74 19.61 -7.07
C ARG A 274 4.34 18.62 -6.08
N ALA A 275 3.99 17.34 -6.17
CA ALA A 275 4.52 16.32 -5.27
C ALA A 275 6.03 16.14 -5.50
N HIS A 276 6.45 16.02 -6.75
CA HIS A 276 7.86 15.90 -7.12
C HIS A 276 8.67 17.13 -6.74
N ALA A 277 8.12 18.35 -6.88
CA ALA A 277 8.76 19.58 -6.38
C ALA A 277 9.00 19.54 -4.86
N ALA A 278 8.14 18.87 -4.11
CA ALA A 278 8.30 18.61 -2.67
C ALA A 278 9.12 17.34 -2.36
N ARG A 279 9.67 16.66 -3.37
CA ARG A 279 10.38 15.37 -3.28
C ARG A 279 9.53 14.23 -2.72
N GLN A 280 8.23 14.30 -2.94
CA GLN A 280 7.26 13.27 -2.59
C GLN A 280 6.91 12.46 -3.84
N ARG A 281 6.51 11.21 -3.63
CA ARG A 281 6.05 10.31 -4.69
C ARG A 281 4.52 10.29 -4.73
N VAL A 282 3.92 9.87 -5.84
CA VAL A 282 2.47 9.80 -6.01
C VAL A 282 1.99 8.36 -6.26
N ARG A 283 0.85 8.01 -5.65
CA ARG A 283 0.08 6.79 -5.90
C ARG A 283 -1.40 7.13 -6.03
N PHE A 284 -2.10 6.47 -6.94
CA PHE A 284 -3.57 6.46 -6.96
C PHE A 284 -4.08 5.04 -6.73
N TRP A 285 -5.13 4.91 -5.93
CA TRP A 285 -5.89 3.66 -5.75
C TRP A 285 -7.31 3.82 -6.26
N ALA A 286 -8.06 2.71 -6.38
CA ALA A 286 -9.37 2.67 -7.04
C ALA A 286 -9.37 3.17 -8.50
N THR A 287 -8.25 2.96 -9.20
CA THR A 287 -8.19 3.03 -10.66
C THR A 287 -8.90 1.81 -11.27
N PRO A 288 -9.47 1.91 -12.49
CA PRO A 288 -9.90 0.73 -13.23
C PRO A 288 -8.77 -0.31 -13.34
N ASP A 289 -9.00 -1.53 -12.84
CA ASP A 289 -7.97 -2.58 -12.79
C ASP A 289 -8.38 -3.90 -13.47
N THR A 290 -9.63 -3.99 -13.93
CA THR A 290 -10.08 -5.11 -14.77
C THR A 290 -9.26 -5.14 -16.07
N PRO A 291 -8.70 -6.30 -16.46
CA PRO A 291 -7.94 -6.41 -17.70
C PRO A 291 -8.70 -5.92 -18.93
N GLY A 292 -8.09 -5.00 -19.68
CA GLY A 292 -8.64 -4.49 -20.92
C GLY A 292 -8.10 -3.11 -21.30
N PRO A 293 -8.54 -2.57 -22.46
CA PRO A 293 -8.01 -1.32 -23.01
C PRO A 293 -8.15 -0.12 -22.07
N ALA A 294 -9.22 -0.07 -21.28
CA ALA A 294 -9.47 1.01 -20.34
C ALA A 294 -8.42 1.07 -19.22
N ARG A 295 -8.09 -0.09 -18.62
CA ARG A 295 -7.01 -0.20 -17.63
C ARG A 295 -5.66 0.19 -18.24
N ASP A 296 -5.34 -0.37 -19.40
CA ASP A 296 -4.06 -0.10 -20.06
C ASP A 296 -3.93 1.39 -20.43
N ALA A 297 -5.04 2.06 -20.78
CA ALA A 297 -5.08 3.50 -21.01
C ALA A 297 -4.82 4.31 -19.72
N ILE A 298 -5.41 3.89 -18.59
CA ILE A 298 -5.13 4.51 -17.27
C ILE A 298 -3.65 4.36 -16.93
N TRP A 299 -3.12 3.14 -16.98
CA TRP A 299 -1.69 2.89 -16.71
C TRP A 299 -0.78 3.72 -17.63
N SER A 300 -1.13 3.83 -18.92
CA SER A 300 -0.38 4.64 -19.88
C SER A 300 -0.38 6.13 -19.53
N GLU A 301 -1.54 6.70 -19.14
CA GLU A 301 -1.60 8.11 -18.72
C GLU A 301 -0.90 8.36 -17.37
N LEU A 302 -0.97 7.41 -16.43
CA LEU A 302 -0.24 7.50 -15.16
C LEU A 302 1.28 7.49 -15.38
N VAL A 303 1.77 6.58 -16.24
CA VAL A 303 3.19 6.53 -16.61
C VAL A 303 3.61 7.80 -17.37
N ALA A 304 2.80 8.27 -18.33
CA ALA A 304 3.08 9.49 -19.08
C ALA A 304 3.07 10.76 -18.21
N ALA A 305 2.39 10.72 -17.06
CA ALA A 305 2.40 11.78 -16.06
C ALA A 305 3.50 11.61 -15.00
N ASP A 306 4.31 10.55 -15.08
CA ASP A 306 5.36 10.17 -14.13
C ASP A 306 4.86 9.85 -12.71
N VAL A 307 3.71 9.17 -12.62
CA VAL A 307 3.22 8.63 -11.35
C VAL A 307 4.16 7.51 -10.87
N ASP A 308 4.53 7.56 -9.60
CA ASP A 308 5.57 6.71 -9.02
C ASP A 308 5.13 5.29 -8.70
N HIS A 309 3.84 5.07 -8.41
CA HIS A 309 3.29 3.74 -8.10
C HIS A 309 1.95 3.51 -8.80
N LEU A 310 1.92 2.53 -9.69
CA LEU A 310 0.72 1.99 -10.33
C LEU A 310 0.17 0.85 -9.46
N ASN A 311 -1.04 1.06 -8.96
CA ASN A 311 -1.76 0.15 -8.10
C ASN A 311 -2.46 -0.94 -8.94
N THR A 312 -2.30 -2.22 -8.59
CA THR A 312 -3.00 -3.34 -9.24
C THR A 312 -3.11 -4.56 -8.33
N ASP A 313 -4.15 -5.35 -8.54
CA ASP A 313 -4.28 -6.73 -8.05
C ASP A 313 -3.80 -7.75 -9.12
N ASP A 314 -3.62 -7.34 -10.39
CA ASP A 314 -3.14 -8.17 -11.50
C ASP A 314 -1.61 -8.04 -11.68
N LEU A 315 -0.86 -8.77 -10.86
CA LEU A 315 0.61 -8.75 -10.86
C LEU A 315 1.23 -9.05 -12.23
N ALA A 316 0.73 -10.10 -12.89
CA ALA A 316 1.24 -10.54 -14.18
C ALA A 316 0.89 -9.53 -15.29
N GLY A 317 -0.30 -8.95 -15.25
CA GLY A 317 -0.74 -7.93 -16.20
C GLY A 317 0.12 -6.68 -16.13
N LEU A 318 0.37 -6.15 -14.93
CA LEU A 318 1.20 -4.95 -14.77
C LEU A 318 2.68 -5.22 -15.09
N GLU A 319 3.20 -6.41 -14.75
CA GLU A 319 4.53 -6.82 -15.21
C GLU A 319 4.63 -6.78 -16.73
N SER A 320 3.70 -7.45 -17.43
CA SER A 320 3.67 -7.47 -18.89
C SER A 320 3.60 -6.07 -19.48
N PHE A 321 2.72 -5.22 -18.93
CA PHE A 321 2.57 -3.83 -19.35
C PHE A 321 3.88 -3.04 -19.22
N LEU A 322 4.51 -3.03 -18.04
CA LEU A 322 5.72 -2.25 -17.79
C LEU A 322 6.92 -2.76 -18.61
N ARG A 323 7.06 -4.09 -18.76
CA ARG A 323 8.15 -4.69 -19.55
C ARG A 323 8.00 -4.50 -21.06
N SER A 324 6.79 -4.27 -21.56
CA SER A 324 6.54 -4.02 -22.99
C SER A 324 7.13 -2.70 -23.52
N GLY A 325 7.66 -1.86 -22.63
CA GLY A 325 8.34 -0.62 -22.99
C GLY A 325 7.67 0.65 -22.50
N ALA A 326 6.56 0.53 -21.74
CA ALA A 326 5.96 1.68 -21.07
C ALA A 326 6.91 2.32 -20.03
N ASP A 327 7.85 1.56 -19.46
CA ASP A 327 8.80 2.03 -18.44
C ASP A 327 10.09 2.69 -19.03
N ARG A 328 10.20 2.86 -20.36
CA ARG A 328 11.39 3.42 -21.02
C ARG A 328 11.38 4.93 -21.14
#